data_AF-A0A927U8N5-F1
#
_entry.id   AF-A0A927U8N5-F1
#
_cell.length_a   1.000
_cell.length_b   1.000
_cell.length_c   1.000
_cell.angle_alpha   90.00
_cell.angle_beta   90.00
_cell.angle_gamma   90.00
#
_symmetry.space_group_name_H-M   'P 1'
#
loop_
_entity.id
_entity.type
_entity.pdbx_description
1 polymer ?
#
loop_
_entity_poly.entity_id
_entity_poly.type
_entity_poly.pdbx_seq_one_letter_code
_entity_poly.pdbx_strand_id
1 'polypeptide(L)'
;MSEKINMQYKDRLFRLLFGSEALKDNILSLYNALNCTNYKNPAEIELYTIDDVIYIKMKNDVAIILDSYLSLWEQQSSYNPNMPIRGLMYFGKLYDKYIETNELNIYGSKLIKIPTPRYIVFYNGSKDTKPVTELRLSEAFINPDKTNKFEWTAIMYNLNKGKNDDLLKRCKPLADYMTLINYIREYQINHELSVAVDKAIDQCIEEDVLKEFLVSHRSEVRDMCITEYNEKAFVNGIRADERTELVEGMIKENLPLEQIARIAKITIEEVEQIKQSLLATV
;
A
#
# COMPACT_ATOMS: atom_id res chain seq x y z
N MET A 1 -14.34 28.14 -9.83
CA MET A 1 -14.63 27.64 -8.47
C MET A 1 -13.82 26.37 -8.31
N SER A 2 -12.74 26.39 -7.54
CA SER A 2 -11.98 25.18 -7.23
C SER A 2 -12.88 24.27 -6.40
N GLU A 3 -13.23 23.10 -6.91
CA GLU A 3 -13.85 22.05 -6.10
C GLU A 3 -12.85 21.72 -4.98
N LYS A 4 -13.20 22.06 -3.74
CA LYS A 4 -12.43 21.63 -2.58
C LYS A 4 -12.49 20.11 -2.55
N ILE A 5 -11.36 19.46 -2.82
CA ILE A 5 -11.21 18.03 -2.56
C ILE A 5 -11.62 17.81 -1.09
N ASN A 6 -12.55 16.88 -0.85
CA ASN A 6 -13.00 16.55 0.49
C ASN A 6 -11.89 15.74 1.20
N MET A 7 -10.94 16.45 1.80
CA MET A 7 -9.77 15.88 2.44
C MET A 7 -10.12 15.41 3.85
N GLN A 8 -10.33 14.11 4.02
CA GLN A 8 -10.39 13.53 5.35
C GLN A 8 -8.95 13.37 5.88
N TYR A 9 -8.68 13.82 7.11
CA TYR A 9 -7.38 13.75 7.80
C TYR A 9 -6.74 12.34 7.89
N LYS A 10 -7.45 11.30 7.45
CA LYS A 10 -7.01 9.90 7.47
C LYS A 10 -6.53 9.40 6.10
N ASP A 11 -6.54 10.23 5.06
CA ASP A 11 -6.23 9.77 3.70
C ASP A 11 -4.75 9.89 3.38
N ARG A 12 -4.25 8.88 2.67
CA ARG A 12 -2.88 8.83 2.20
C ARG A 12 -2.75 9.46 0.82
N LEU A 13 -1.55 9.91 0.48
CA LEU A 13 -1.30 10.62 -0.78
C LEU A 13 -1.75 9.79 -2.00
N PHE A 14 -1.52 8.48 -1.98
CA PHE A 14 -1.97 7.58 -3.05
C PHE A 14 -3.49 7.62 -3.24
N ARG A 15 -4.25 7.56 -2.14
CA ARG A 15 -5.71 7.62 -2.17
C ARG A 15 -6.21 8.98 -2.63
N LEU A 16 -5.51 10.07 -2.30
CA LEU A 16 -5.86 11.39 -2.80
C LEU A 16 -5.72 11.47 -4.34
N LEU A 17 -4.62 10.96 -4.88
CA LEU A 17 -4.33 10.99 -6.31
C LEU A 17 -5.23 10.06 -7.15
N PHE A 18 -5.62 8.91 -6.59
CA PHE A 18 -6.35 7.86 -7.32
C PHE A 18 -7.73 7.54 -6.75
N GLY A 19 -8.24 8.28 -5.77
CA GLY A 19 -9.50 7.98 -5.08
C GLY A 19 -10.43 9.17 -4.94
N SER A 20 -10.17 10.27 -5.65
CA SER A 20 -11.00 11.48 -5.63
C SER A 20 -11.77 11.66 -6.94
N GLU A 21 -13.01 12.14 -6.84
CA GLU A 21 -13.86 12.46 -7.99
C GLU A 21 -13.20 13.49 -8.92
N ALA A 22 -12.55 14.50 -8.34
CA ALA A 22 -11.85 15.56 -9.09
C ALA A 22 -10.65 15.06 -9.90
N LEU A 23 -10.08 13.89 -9.58
CA LEU A 23 -8.91 13.31 -10.24
C LEU A 23 -9.24 11.98 -10.93
N LYS A 24 -10.48 11.78 -11.39
CA LYS A 24 -10.89 10.57 -12.12
C LYS A 24 -10.04 10.27 -13.37
N ASP A 25 -9.43 11.27 -13.99
CA ASP A 25 -8.46 11.07 -15.08
C ASP A 25 -7.24 10.26 -14.63
N ASN A 26 -6.74 10.46 -13.40
CA ASN A 26 -5.64 9.67 -12.85
C ASN A 26 -6.04 8.21 -12.67
N ILE A 27 -7.27 8.00 -12.18
CA ILE A 27 -7.87 6.67 -11.99
C ILE A 27 -7.97 5.95 -13.35
N LEU A 28 -8.50 6.63 -14.36
CA LEU A 28 -8.64 6.08 -15.70
C LEU A 28 -7.28 5.75 -16.33
N SER A 29 -6.29 6.63 -16.16
CA SER A 29 -4.91 6.39 -16.61
C SER A 29 -4.32 5.14 -15.97
N LEU A 30 -4.48 4.98 -14.65
CA LEU A 30 -3.98 3.82 -13.93
C LEU A 30 -4.70 2.53 -14.34
N TYR A 31 -6.03 2.57 -14.46
CA TYR A 31 -6.82 1.42 -14.92
C TYR A 31 -6.39 0.98 -16.32
N ASN A 32 -6.23 1.93 -17.26
CA ASN A 32 -5.76 1.64 -18.60
C ASN A 32 -4.36 1.02 -18.62
N ALA A 33 -3.44 1.58 -17.83
CA ALA A 33 -2.06 1.09 -17.76
C ALA A 33 -1.94 -0.31 -17.15
N LEU A 34 -2.80 -0.66 -16.18
CA LEU A 34 -2.86 -1.99 -15.57
C LEU A 34 -3.47 -3.02 -16.51
N ASN A 35 -4.58 -2.67 -17.17
CA ASN A 35 -5.39 -3.63 -17.93
C ASN A 35 -5.08 -3.65 -19.43
N CYS A 36 -4.11 -2.84 -19.89
CA CYS A 36 -3.79 -2.65 -21.29
C CYS A 36 -5.01 -2.23 -22.13
N THR A 37 -5.85 -1.36 -21.55
CA THR A 37 -7.06 -0.81 -22.18
C THR A 37 -6.86 0.65 -22.58
N ASN A 38 -7.86 1.25 -23.22
CA ASN A 38 -7.79 2.62 -23.73
C ASN A 38 -9.10 3.39 -23.55
N TYR A 39 -9.77 3.23 -22.39
CA TYR A 39 -10.97 4.00 -22.06
C TYR A 39 -10.64 5.50 -22.03
N LYS A 40 -11.60 6.33 -22.46
CA LYS A 40 -11.42 7.78 -22.62
C LYS A 40 -12.36 8.62 -21.79
N ASN A 41 -13.37 8.00 -21.18
CA ASN A 41 -14.41 8.70 -20.45
C ASN A 41 -14.30 8.40 -18.95
N PRO A 42 -13.75 9.32 -18.14
CA PRO A 42 -13.63 9.11 -16.70
C PRO A 42 -14.99 9.04 -15.99
N ALA A 43 -16.07 9.54 -16.60
CA ALA A 43 -17.41 9.48 -16.02
C ALA A 43 -17.97 8.04 -15.93
N GLU A 44 -17.39 7.08 -16.66
CA GLU A 44 -17.73 5.66 -16.56
C GLU A 44 -17.15 5.00 -15.30
N ILE A 45 -16.25 5.68 -14.59
CA ILE A 45 -15.69 5.19 -13.33
C ILE A 45 -16.67 5.47 -12.20
N GLU A 46 -17.09 4.40 -11.54
CA GLU A 46 -17.80 4.49 -10.27
C GLU A 46 -16.80 4.32 -9.12
N LEU A 47 -16.57 5.38 -8.35
CA LEU A 47 -15.80 5.29 -7.11
C LEU A 47 -16.62 4.51 -6.08
N TYR A 48 -16.12 3.34 -5.70
CA TYR A 48 -16.83 2.38 -4.88
C TYR A 48 -16.28 2.24 -3.46
N THR A 49 -15.14 2.87 -3.18
CA THR A 49 -14.41 2.82 -1.89
C THR A 49 -15.37 2.91 -0.71
N ILE A 50 -15.29 1.94 0.20
CA ILE A 50 -16.12 1.91 1.40
C ILE A 50 -15.43 2.72 2.49
N ASP A 51 -16.21 3.53 3.20
CA ASP A 51 -15.67 4.45 4.19
C ASP A 51 -15.17 3.81 5.50
N ASP A 52 -15.28 2.49 5.70
CA ASP A 52 -14.76 1.79 6.89
C ASP A 52 -14.58 0.28 6.69
N VAL A 53 -13.50 -0.11 6.01
CA VAL A 53 -13.14 -1.53 5.82
C VAL A 53 -11.87 -1.88 6.59
N ILE A 54 -12.06 -2.02 7.90
CA ILE A 54 -11.25 -2.83 8.84
C ILE A 54 -9.79 -2.37 9.08
N TYR A 55 -9.51 -2.13 10.37
CA TYR A 55 -8.34 -1.52 10.99
C TYR A 55 -8.20 -0.01 10.75
N ILE A 56 -8.66 0.76 11.74
CA ILE A 56 -8.60 2.21 11.81
C ILE A 56 -7.15 2.66 12.04
N LYS A 57 -6.60 3.44 11.10
CA LYS A 57 -6.05 4.78 11.38
C LYS A 57 -5.96 5.63 10.09
N MET A 58 -5.50 5.07 8.97
CA MET A 58 -5.38 5.77 7.67
C MET A 58 -5.80 4.91 6.47
N LYS A 59 -6.44 5.51 5.46
CA LYS A 59 -7.00 4.85 4.26
C LYS A 59 -6.01 4.92 3.09
N ASN A 60 -5.62 3.76 2.57
CA ASN A 60 -4.61 3.57 1.51
C ASN A 60 -5.18 2.95 0.24
N ASP A 61 -6.44 2.55 0.30
CA ASP A 61 -7.11 1.76 -0.69
C ASP A 61 -8.10 2.60 -1.52
N VAL A 62 -8.25 2.19 -2.77
CA VAL A 62 -9.19 2.76 -3.73
C VAL A 62 -9.95 1.60 -4.35
N ALA A 63 -11.27 1.59 -4.19
CA ALA A 63 -12.14 0.66 -4.90
C ALA A 63 -12.88 1.40 -6.01
N ILE A 64 -12.88 0.83 -7.22
CA ILE A 64 -13.64 1.34 -8.36
C ILE A 64 -14.38 0.23 -9.08
N ILE A 65 -15.48 0.58 -9.73
CA ILE A 65 -16.13 -0.25 -10.72
C ILE A 65 -15.96 0.40 -12.10
N LEU A 66 -15.45 -0.38 -13.05
CA LEU A 66 -15.39 -0.02 -14.47
C LEU A 66 -15.46 -1.30 -15.30
N ASP A 67 -16.29 -1.31 -16.35
CA ASP A 67 -16.48 -2.44 -17.25
C ASP A 67 -16.79 -3.78 -16.53
N SER A 68 -17.70 -3.74 -15.55
CA SER A 68 -18.06 -4.89 -14.70
C SER A 68 -16.88 -5.51 -13.91
N TYR A 69 -15.76 -4.82 -13.77
CA TYR A 69 -14.68 -5.19 -12.87
C TYR A 69 -14.74 -4.33 -11.62
N LEU A 70 -14.79 -4.97 -10.45
CA LEU A 70 -14.57 -4.33 -9.16
C LEU A 70 -13.08 -4.41 -8.85
N SER A 71 -12.38 -3.31 -9.08
CA SER A 71 -10.94 -3.21 -8.85
C SER A 71 -10.65 -2.56 -7.51
N LEU A 72 -9.80 -3.20 -6.72
CA LEU A 72 -9.31 -2.68 -5.45
C LEU A 72 -7.81 -2.49 -5.57
N TRP A 73 -7.35 -1.27 -5.34
CA TRP A 73 -5.95 -0.88 -5.37
C TRP A 73 -5.50 -0.48 -4.00
N GLU A 74 -4.33 -0.95 -3.57
CA GLU A 74 -3.80 -0.59 -2.27
C GLU A 74 -2.30 -0.33 -2.33
N GLN A 75 -1.88 0.80 -1.77
CA GLN A 75 -0.47 1.13 -1.64
C GLN A 75 0.13 0.55 -0.35
N GLN A 76 1.31 -0.06 -0.46
CA GLN A 76 2.05 -0.65 0.66
C GLN A 76 3.52 -0.24 0.63
N SER A 77 3.97 0.42 1.71
CA SER A 77 5.37 0.82 1.93
C SER A 77 6.19 -0.22 2.70
N SER A 78 5.55 -1.32 3.10
CA SER A 78 6.14 -2.48 3.79
C SER A 78 5.62 -3.77 3.16
N TYR A 79 6.48 -4.79 3.08
CA TYR A 79 6.07 -6.07 2.50
C TYR A 79 5.09 -6.75 3.44
N ASN A 80 3.93 -7.15 2.92
CA ASN A 80 2.90 -7.84 3.67
C ASN A 80 2.41 -9.05 2.86
N PRO A 81 2.70 -10.30 3.29
CA PRO A 81 2.19 -11.49 2.59
C PRO A 81 0.70 -11.74 2.88
N ASN A 82 0.11 -11.08 3.89
CA ASN A 82 -1.27 -11.30 4.32
C ASN A 82 -2.30 -10.50 3.49
N MET A 83 -1.87 -9.88 2.39
CA MET A 83 -2.78 -9.12 1.53
C MET A 83 -3.97 -9.95 1.05
N PRO A 84 -3.84 -11.22 0.61
CA PRO A 84 -4.99 -12.03 0.21
C PRO A 84 -6.08 -12.16 1.27
N ILE A 85 -5.70 -12.24 2.56
CA ILE A 85 -6.65 -12.27 3.69
C ILE A 85 -7.42 -10.94 3.74
N ARG A 86 -6.71 -9.81 3.64
CA ARG A 86 -7.32 -8.47 3.61
C ARG A 86 -8.22 -8.32 2.39
N GLY A 87 -7.79 -8.77 1.23
CA GLY A 87 -8.57 -8.80 0.00
C GLY A 87 -9.90 -9.54 0.20
N LEU A 88 -9.88 -10.75 0.75
CA LEU A 88 -11.10 -11.51 1.05
C LEU A 88 -12.07 -10.69 1.94
N MET A 89 -11.56 -10.09 3.01
CA MET A 89 -12.35 -9.27 3.92
C MET A 89 -12.88 -7.99 3.25
N TYR A 90 -12.09 -7.38 2.36
CA TYR A 90 -12.44 -6.16 1.64
C TYR A 90 -13.53 -6.41 0.62
N PHE A 91 -13.35 -7.44 -0.20
CA PHE A 91 -14.33 -7.79 -1.22
C PHE A 91 -15.63 -8.30 -0.62
N GLY A 92 -15.61 -8.96 0.55
CA GLY A 92 -16.83 -9.25 1.31
C GLY A 92 -17.68 -8.00 1.50
N LYS A 93 -17.11 -6.94 2.08
CA LYS A 93 -17.84 -5.69 2.30
C LYS A 93 -18.21 -4.96 1.00
N LEU A 94 -17.32 -4.97 -0.01
CA LEU A 94 -17.60 -4.33 -1.30
C LEU A 94 -18.78 -5.01 -2.00
N TYR A 95 -18.86 -6.34 -1.96
CA TYR A 95 -20.00 -7.05 -2.50
C TYR A 95 -21.25 -6.89 -1.67
N ASP A 96 -21.18 -6.84 -0.34
CA ASP A 96 -22.33 -6.51 0.51
C ASP A 96 -22.95 -5.17 0.09
N LYS A 97 -22.12 -4.12 0.00
CA LYS A 97 -22.56 -2.80 -0.50
C LYS A 97 -23.13 -2.87 -1.92
N TYR A 98 -22.51 -3.67 -2.81
CA TYR A 98 -22.97 -3.83 -4.20
C TYR A 98 -24.33 -4.50 -4.28
N ILE A 99 -24.54 -5.54 -3.48
CA ILE A 99 -25.80 -6.28 -3.37
C ILE A 99 -26.90 -5.36 -2.84
N GLU A 100 -26.62 -4.59 -1.78
CA GLU A 100 -27.57 -3.64 -1.21
C GLU A 100 -27.92 -2.50 -2.19
N THR A 101 -26.91 -1.85 -2.78
CA THR A 101 -27.09 -0.70 -3.68
C THR A 101 -27.88 -1.08 -4.94
N ASN A 102 -27.72 -2.30 -5.43
CA ASN A 102 -28.39 -2.79 -6.65
C ASN A 102 -29.62 -3.67 -6.34
N GLU A 103 -30.06 -3.73 -5.09
CA GLU A 103 -31.25 -4.49 -4.64
C GLU A 103 -31.23 -5.97 -5.09
N LEU A 104 -30.07 -6.61 -5.04
CA LEU A 104 -29.87 -7.96 -5.56
C LEU A 104 -30.45 -9.03 -4.61
N ASN A 105 -31.40 -9.82 -5.10
CA ASN A 105 -32.01 -10.90 -4.31
C ASN A 105 -31.15 -12.18 -4.28
N ILE A 106 -30.07 -12.17 -3.50
CA ILE A 106 -29.14 -13.31 -3.37
C ILE A 106 -29.73 -14.56 -2.70
N TYR A 107 -30.91 -14.44 -2.08
CA TYR A 107 -31.64 -15.55 -1.44
C TYR A 107 -32.65 -16.23 -2.38
N GLY A 108 -32.80 -15.72 -3.60
CA GLY A 108 -33.65 -16.31 -4.63
C GLY A 108 -33.02 -17.55 -5.30
N SER A 109 -33.78 -18.20 -6.18
CA SER A 109 -33.33 -19.37 -6.95
C SER A 109 -32.55 -19.02 -8.23
N LYS A 110 -32.51 -17.75 -8.62
CA LYS A 110 -31.81 -17.29 -9.83
C LYS A 110 -30.35 -16.97 -9.51
N LEU A 111 -29.45 -17.39 -10.39
CA LEU A 111 -28.04 -17.01 -10.33
C LEU A 111 -27.89 -15.50 -10.57
N ILE A 112 -27.28 -14.81 -9.60
CA ILE A 112 -26.94 -13.38 -9.71
C ILE A 112 -25.49 -13.25 -10.15
N LYS A 113 -25.25 -12.40 -11.15
CA LYS A 113 -23.92 -12.01 -11.59
C LYS A 113 -23.49 -10.76 -10.82
N ILE A 114 -22.26 -10.75 -10.36
CA ILE A 114 -21.63 -9.62 -9.67
C ILE A 114 -20.33 -9.25 -10.41
N PRO A 115 -19.81 -8.01 -10.24
CA PRO A 115 -18.58 -7.58 -10.87
C PRO A 115 -17.41 -8.52 -10.58
N THR A 116 -16.52 -8.72 -11.56
CA THR A 116 -15.34 -9.58 -11.39
C THR A 116 -14.28 -8.88 -10.53
N PRO A 117 -13.73 -9.51 -9.48
CA PRO A 117 -12.80 -8.85 -8.59
C PRO A 117 -11.38 -8.76 -9.18
N ARG A 118 -10.69 -7.64 -8.91
CA ARG A 118 -9.25 -7.47 -9.17
C ARG A 118 -8.60 -6.81 -7.99
N TYR A 119 -7.69 -7.50 -7.30
CA TYR A 119 -6.97 -6.92 -6.17
C TYR A 119 -5.50 -6.69 -6.50
N ILE A 120 -5.09 -5.42 -6.46
CA ILE A 120 -3.76 -4.96 -6.87
C ILE A 120 -3.10 -4.24 -5.71
N VAL A 121 -1.85 -4.60 -5.43
CA VAL A 121 -1.03 -4.00 -4.37
C VAL A 121 0.17 -3.30 -5.00
N PHE A 122 0.29 -2.00 -4.75
CA PHE A 122 1.42 -1.20 -5.19
C PHE A 122 2.48 -1.16 -4.10
N TYR A 123 3.56 -1.91 -4.29
CA TYR A 123 4.65 -2.01 -3.34
C TYR A 123 5.77 -1.02 -3.68
N ASN A 124 6.12 -0.15 -2.73
CA ASN A 124 7.30 0.72 -2.84
C ASN A 124 8.25 0.58 -1.65
N GLY A 125 8.16 -0.46 -0.82
CA GLY A 125 9.05 -0.62 0.33
C GLY A 125 10.50 -0.96 -0.04
N SER A 126 11.36 -1.07 0.98
CA SER A 126 12.81 -1.28 0.84
C SER A 126 13.23 -2.74 0.63
N LYS A 127 12.37 -3.72 0.92
CA LYS A 127 12.68 -5.13 0.75
C LYS A 127 12.68 -5.44 -0.75
N ASP A 128 13.78 -5.97 -1.26
CA ASP A 128 13.83 -6.39 -2.65
C ASP A 128 12.85 -7.54 -2.91
N THR A 129 12.04 -7.39 -3.96
CA THR A 129 11.02 -8.34 -4.38
C THR A 129 10.99 -8.43 -5.89
N LYS A 130 10.36 -9.48 -6.42
CA LYS A 130 10.15 -9.64 -7.86
C LYS A 130 9.33 -8.46 -8.41
N PRO A 131 9.48 -8.12 -9.71
CA PRO A 131 8.63 -7.11 -10.35
C PRO A 131 7.14 -7.32 -10.09
N VAL A 132 6.67 -8.55 -10.30
CA VAL A 132 5.29 -8.94 -10.00
C VAL A 132 5.32 -10.16 -9.12
N THR A 133 4.48 -10.15 -8.07
CA THR A 133 4.27 -11.28 -7.18
C THR A 133 2.78 -11.51 -7.02
N GLU A 134 2.31 -12.71 -7.32
CA GLU A 134 0.97 -13.14 -6.95
C GLU A 134 1.03 -13.70 -5.52
N LEU A 135 0.33 -13.05 -4.60
CA LEU A 135 0.14 -13.53 -3.23
C LEU A 135 -1.14 -14.36 -3.17
N ARG A 136 -1.11 -15.50 -2.47
CA ARG A 136 -2.21 -16.46 -2.43
C ARG A 136 -2.74 -16.65 -1.03
N LEU A 137 -4.06 -16.78 -0.90
CA LEU A 137 -4.72 -17.03 0.38
C LEU A 137 -4.37 -18.41 0.91
N SER A 138 -4.25 -19.39 0.02
CA SER A 138 -3.91 -20.79 0.36
C SER A 138 -2.56 -20.92 1.07
N GLU A 139 -1.62 -20.00 0.86
CA GLU A 139 -0.33 -19.94 1.56
C GLU A 139 -0.45 -19.57 3.05
N ALA A 140 -1.58 -19.00 3.46
CA ALA A 140 -1.84 -18.62 4.85
C ALA A 140 -2.56 -19.72 5.65
N PHE A 141 -3.02 -20.80 5.01
CA PHE A 141 -3.75 -21.87 5.70
C PHE A 141 -2.81 -22.72 6.56
N ILE A 142 -3.27 -23.07 7.77
CA ILE A 142 -2.52 -23.93 8.71
C ILE A 142 -2.23 -25.29 8.08
N ASN A 143 -3.22 -25.85 7.37
CA ASN A 143 -3.06 -27.08 6.61
C ASN A 143 -2.88 -26.72 5.13
N PRO A 144 -1.80 -27.15 4.46
CA PRO A 144 -1.56 -26.82 3.06
C PRO A 144 -2.70 -27.29 2.15
N ASP A 145 -3.34 -26.36 1.45
CA ASP A 145 -4.33 -26.66 0.40
C ASP A 145 -3.67 -26.48 -0.97
N LYS A 146 -3.75 -27.51 -1.82
CA LYS A 146 -3.28 -27.49 -3.21
C LYS A 146 -4.40 -27.65 -4.23
N THR A 147 -5.65 -27.60 -3.78
CA THR A 147 -6.82 -27.84 -4.64
C THR A 147 -7.27 -26.61 -5.41
N ASN A 148 -6.79 -25.41 -5.03
CA ASN A 148 -7.21 -24.11 -5.55
C ASN A 148 -8.72 -23.82 -5.39
N LYS A 149 -9.40 -24.50 -4.46
CA LYS A 149 -10.85 -24.34 -4.24
C LYS A 149 -11.20 -23.09 -3.45
N PHE A 150 -10.36 -22.73 -2.48
CA PHE A 150 -10.55 -21.57 -1.61
C PHE A 150 -9.42 -20.57 -1.85
N GLU A 151 -9.39 -19.99 -3.04
CA GLU A 151 -8.31 -19.11 -3.48
C GLU A 151 -8.78 -17.67 -3.63
N TRP A 152 -8.08 -16.77 -2.94
CA TRP A 152 -8.15 -15.34 -3.17
C TRP A 152 -6.72 -14.86 -3.43
N THR A 153 -6.54 -14.02 -4.45
CA THR A 153 -5.20 -13.58 -4.85
C THR A 153 -5.07 -12.08 -4.81
N ALA A 154 -3.86 -11.61 -4.50
CA ALA A 154 -3.48 -10.22 -4.67
C ALA A 154 -2.28 -10.15 -5.64
N ILE A 155 -2.37 -9.30 -6.67
CA ILE A 155 -1.24 -9.05 -7.57
C ILE A 155 -0.45 -7.86 -7.04
N MET A 156 0.75 -8.12 -6.55
CA MET A 156 1.65 -7.09 -6.05
C MET A 156 2.63 -6.64 -7.13
N TYR A 157 2.57 -5.35 -7.50
CA TYR A 157 3.55 -4.70 -8.38
C TYR A 157 4.59 -3.97 -7.54
N ASN A 158 5.86 -4.34 -7.71
CA ASN A 158 6.98 -3.61 -7.13
C ASN A 158 7.30 -2.37 -7.99
N LEU A 159 7.02 -1.18 -7.47
CA LEU A 159 7.21 0.09 -8.18
C LEU A 159 8.63 0.67 -8.03
N ASN A 160 9.53 -0.01 -7.33
CA ASN A 160 10.92 0.43 -7.23
C ASN A 160 11.61 0.39 -8.61
N LYS A 161 12.66 1.21 -8.76
CA LYS A 161 13.42 1.38 -10.01
C LYS A 161 13.86 0.03 -10.61
N GLY A 162 13.63 -0.15 -11.91
CA GLY A 162 14.05 -1.34 -12.65
C GLY A 162 13.12 -2.55 -12.50
N LYS A 163 11.95 -2.38 -11.89
CA LYS A 163 10.97 -3.46 -11.65
C LYS A 163 9.77 -3.37 -12.60
N ASN A 164 8.98 -2.29 -12.51
CA ASN A 164 7.80 -2.08 -13.36
C ASN A 164 7.86 -0.75 -14.12
N ASP A 165 9.01 -0.43 -14.71
CA ASP A 165 9.23 0.85 -15.42
C ASP A 165 8.24 1.04 -16.57
N ASP A 166 7.82 -0.03 -17.26
CA ASP A 166 6.83 0.07 -18.34
C ASP A 166 5.42 0.41 -17.83
N LEU A 167 5.04 -0.04 -16.63
CA LEU A 167 3.80 0.38 -15.99
C LEU A 167 3.84 1.89 -15.69
N LEU A 168 4.97 2.37 -15.15
CA LEU A 168 5.18 3.79 -14.87
C LEU A 168 5.13 4.62 -16.17
N LYS A 169 5.78 4.17 -17.25
CA LYS A 169 5.72 4.85 -18.56
C LYS A 169 4.29 4.97 -19.11
N ARG A 170 3.43 3.97 -18.86
CA ARG A 170 2.04 3.98 -19.32
C ARG A 170 1.10 4.81 -18.44
N CYS A 171 1.49 5.11 -17.20
CA CYS A 171 0.69 5.88 -16.25
C CYS A 171 1.50 7.03 -15.66
N LYS A 172 1.45 8.21 -16.31
CA LYS A 172 2.15 9.41 -15.84
C LYS A 172 1.82 9.76 -14.38
N PRO A 173 0.55 9.74 -13.92
CA PRO A 173 0.25 10.02 -12.51
C PRO A 173 0.94 9.07 -11.53
N LEU A 174 1.07 7.78 -11.87
CA LEU A 174 1.77 6.80 -11.04
C LEU A 174 3.29 6.99 -11.09
N ALA A 175 3.84 7.33 -12.27
CA ALA A 175 5.24 7.68 -12.42
C ALA A 175 5.60 8.91 -11.59
N ASP A 176 4.83 9.99 -11.71
CA ASP A 176 5.08 11.23 -11.00
C ASP A 176 4.93 11.04 -9.48
N TYR A 177 3.94 10.24 -9.03
CA TYR A 177 3.84 9.80 -7.63
C TYR A 177 5.11 9.11 -7.16
N MET A 178 5.64 8.15 -7.93
CA MET A 178 6.87 7.45 -7.58
C MET A 178 8.10 8.37 -7.60
N THR A 179 8.15 9.35 -8.49
CA THR A 179 9.22 10.37 -8.52
C THR A 179 9.24 11.16 -7.21
N LEU A 180 8.10 11.67 -6.75
CA LEU A 180 8.00 12.37 -5.46
C LEU A 180 8.48 11.49 -4.29
N ILE A 181 8.02 10.23 -4.24
CA ILE A 181 8.44 9.29 -3.19
C ILE A 181 9.94 9.03 -3.22
N ASN A 182 10.56 8.96 -4.40
CA ASN A 182 12.00 8.77 -4.53
C ASN A 182 12.79 10.01 -4.09
N TYR A 183 12.36 11.22 -4.46
CA TYR A 183 13.00 12.45 -3.98
C TYR A 183 12.92 12.59 -2.46
N ILE A 184 11.78 12.25 -1.83
CA ILE A 184 11.69 12.25 -0.36
C ILE A 184 12.76 11.32 0.24
N ARG A 185 12.93 10.11 -0.32
CA ARG A 185 13.95 9.15 0.17
C ARG A 185 15.37 9.66 -0.01
N GLU A 186 15.67 10.24 -1.17
CA GLU A 186 16.99 10.77 -1.48
C GLU A 186 17.37 11.92 -0.55
N TYR A 187 16.45 12.88 -0.34
CA TYR A 187 16.69 13.98 0.58
C TYR A 187 16.75 13.54 2.04
N GLN A 188 15.98 12.52 2.44
CA GLN A 188 15.98 12.00 3.81
C GLN A 188 17.34 11.40 4.23
N ILE A 189 18.23 11.06 3.30
CA ILE A 189 19.58 10.59 3.61
C ILE A 189 20.39 11.66 4.37
N ASN A 190 20.20 12.94 4.03
CA ASN A 190 21.02 14.05 4.54
C ASN A 190 20.21 15.14 5.26
N HIS A 191 18.89 14.99 5.36
CA HIS A 191 17.99 15.99 5.91
C HIS A 191 16.94 15.37 6.82
N GLU A 192 16.45 16.15 7.79
CA GLU A 192 15.25 15.78 8.54
C GLU A 192 14.05 15.61 7.60
N LEU A 193 13.11 14.74 8.01
CA LEU A 193 11.95 14.36 7.20
C LEU A 193 11.17 15.57 6.67
N SER A 194 10.92 16.58 7.51
CA SER A 194 10.18 17.78 7.13
C SER A 194 10.86 18.54 5.99
N VAL A 195 12.17 18.76 6.10
CA VAL A 195 13.01 19.41 5.09
C VAL A 195 13.10 18.56 3.82
N ALA A 196 13.22 17.24 3.95
CA ALA A 196 13.27 16.33 2.82
C ALA A 196 11.97 16.35 2.01
N VAL A 197 10.81 16.39 2.68
CA VAL A 197 9.50 16.51 2.03
C VAL A 197 9.37 17.85 1.30
N ASP A 198 9.73 18.96 1.96
CA ASP A 198 9.65 20.29 1.34
C ASP A 198 10.51 20.39 0.07
N LYS A 199 11.77 19.93 0.14
CA LYS A 199 12.67 19.89 -1.03
C LYS A 199 12.17 19.00 -2.15
N ALA A 200 11.63 17.82 -1.82
CA ALA A 200 11.08 16.92 -2.82
C ALA A 200 9.89 17.54 -3.55
N ILE A 201 9.00 18.23 -2.83
CA ILE A 201 7.87 18.94 -3.43
C ILE A 201 8.37 20.08 -4.33
N ASP A 202 9.33 20.88 -3.88
CA ASP A 202 9.90 21.98 -4.67
C ASP A 202 10.50 21.47 -5.98
N GLN A 203 11.34 20.43 -5.91
CA GLN A 203 11.93 19.83 -7.10
C GLN A 203 10.88 19.24 -8.04
N CYS A 204 9.85 18.57 -7.52
CA CYS A 204 8.76 18.08 -8.36
C CYS A 204 8.02 19.22 -9.09
N ILE A 205 7.76 20.35 -8.42
CA ILE A 205 7.12 21.51 -9.03
C ILE A 205 8.01 22.14 -10.12
N GLU A 206 9.32 22.21 -9.89
CA GLU A 206 10.31 22.72 -10.85
C GLU A 206 10.40 21.85 -12.11
N GLU A 207 10.33 20.53 -11.95
CA GLU A 207 10.45 19.53 -13.03
C GLU A 207 9.12 19.14 -13.69
N ASP A 208 8.03 19.84 -13.39
CA ASP A 208 6.68 19.57 -13.93
C ASP A 208 6.11 18.18 -13.56
N VAL A 209 6.47 17.68 -12.38
CA VAL A 209 6.02 16.42 -11.78
C VAL A 209 4.90 16.71 -10.80
N LEU A 210 3.66 16.26 -11.09
CA LEU A 210 2.45 16.61 -10.31
C LEU A 210 2.27 18.12 -10.07
N LYS A 211 2.85 18.99 -10.90
CA LYS A 211 2.99 20.43 -10.61
C LYS A 211 1.70 21.12 -10.21
N GLU A 212 0.66 21.04 -11.03
CA GLU A 212 -0.63 21.71 -10.75
C GLU A 212 -1.25 21.21 -9.43
N PHE A 213 -1.14 19.91 -9.17
CA PHE A 213 -1.63 19.28 -7.95
C PHE A 213 -0.81 19.72 -6.73
N LEU A 214 0.51 19.68 -6.80
CA LEU A 214 1.40 20.05 -5.70
C LEU A 214 1.34 21.56 -5.37
N VAL A 215 1.18 22.42 -6.37
CA VAL A 215 0.97 23.86 -6.16
C VAL A 215 -0.35 24.10 -5.42
N SER A 216 -1.40 23.39 -5.80
CA SER A 216 -2.74 23.57 -5.21
C SER A 216 -2.89 22.95 -3.81
N HIS A 217 -2.15 21.88 -3.52
CA HIS A 217 -2.30 21.07 -2.31
C HIS A 217 -1.00 20.93 -1.50
N ARG A 218 -0.11 21.93 -1.59
CA ARG A 218 1.24 21.83 -1.02
C ARG A 218 1.23 21.45 0.45
N SER A 219 0.52 22.23 1.27
CA SER A 219 0.50 22.07 2.71
C SER A 219 -0.05 20.70 3.10
N GLU A 220 -1.10 20.26 2.41
CA GLU A 220 -1.74 19.01 2.73
C GLU A 220 -0.91 17.80 2.30
N VAL A 221 -0.32 17.84 1.10
CA VAL A 221 0.61 16.80 0.61
C VAL A 221 1.78 16.67 1.56
N ARG A 222 2.33 17.79 2.04
CA ARG A 222 3.40 17.82 3.02
C ARG A 222 2.99 17.13 4.33
N ASP A 223 1.85 17.52 4.91
CA ASP A 223 1.36 16.97 6.18
C ASP A 223 1.04 15.48 6.06
N MET A 224 0.44 15.05 4.95
CA MET A 224 0.23 13.65 4.64
C MET A 224 1.56 12.92 4.65
N CYS A 225 2.53 13.32 3.81
CA CYS A 225 3.83 12.66 3.71
C CYS A 225 4.53 12.53 5.06
N ILE A 226 4.61 13.62 5.84
CA ILE A 226 5.23 13.60 7.17
C ILE A 226 4.52 12.58 8.08
N THR A 227 3.19 12.61 8.10
CA THR A 227 2.39 11.67 8.89
C THR A 227 2.66 10.22 8.45
N GLU A 228 2.74 9.95 7.14
CA GLU A 228 2.97 8.59 6.67
C GLU A 228 4.33 8.04 7.07
N TYR A 229 5.37 8.85 6.94
CA TYR A 229 6.73 8.46 7.28
C TYR A 229 6.91 8.33 8.80
N ASN A 230 6.30 9.21 9.60
CA ASN A 230 6.33 9.12 11.06
C ASN A 230 5.62 7.86 11.57
N GLU A 231 4.44 7.54 11.05
CA GLU A 231 3.74 6.29 11.42
C GLU A 231 4.55 5.05 11.04
N LYS A 232 5.18 5.06 9.86
CA LYS A 232 6.06 3.97 9.44
C LYS A 232 7.26 3.82 10.38
N ALA A 233 7.92 4.92 10.75
CA ALA A 233 9.04 4.92 11.68
C ALA A 233 8.61 4.39 13.05
N PHE A 234 7.46 4.83 13.56
CA PHE A 234 6.90 4.37 14.83
C PHE A 234 6.61 2.86 14.83
N VAL A 235 5.90 2.35 13.81
CA VAL A 235 5.60 0.91 13.70
C VAL A 235 6.88 0.07 13.56
N ASN A 236 7.88 0.57 12.83
CA ASN A 236 9.17 -0.10 12.73
C ASN A 236 9.93 -0.07 14.06
N GLY A 237 9.85 1.02 14.83
CA GLY A 237 10.41 1.14 16.17
C GLY A 237 9.83 0.09 17.12
N ILE A 238 8.50 0.00 17.23
CA ILE A 238 7.84 -1.03 18.05
C ILE A 238 8.31 -2.44 17.68
N ARG A 239 8.36 -2.75 16.38
CA ARG A 239 8.81 -4.07 15.90
C ARG A 239 10.28 -4.34 16.20
N ALA A 240 11.12 -3.30 16.25
CA ALA A 240 12.52 -3.42 16.62
C ALA A 240 12.67 -3.62 18.12
N ASP A 241 11.89 -2.90 18.93
CA ASP A 241 11.88 -3.02 20.40
C ASP A 241 11.39 -4.42 20.82
N GLU A 242 10.23 -4.88 20.31
CA GLU A 242 9.70 -6.23 20.56
C GLU A 242 10.71 -7.33 20.17
N ARG A 243 11.44 -7.13 19.07
CA ARG A 243 12.48 -8.07 18.63
C ARG A 243 13.68 -8.04 19.56
N THR A 244 14.07 -6.86 20.02
CA THR A 244 15.19 -6.68 20.97
C THR A 244 14.85 -7.34 22.29
N GLU A 245 13.67 -7.08 22.86
CA GLU A 245 13.19 -7.72 24.09
C GLU A 245 13.14 -9.25 23.98
N LEU A 246 12.67 -9.78 22.84
CA LEU A 246 12.66 -11.22 22.57
C LEU A 246 14.09 -11.80 22.57
N VAL A 247 15.03 -11.13 21.90
CA VAL A 247 16.45 -11.54 21.86
C VAL A 247 17.07 -11.48 23.25
N GLU A 248 16.84 -10.39 24.00
CA GLU A 248 17.34 -10.24 25.37
C GLU A 248 16.80 -11.33 26.30
N GLY A 249 15.52 -11.68 26.19
CA GLY A 249 14.91 -12.79 26.94
C GLY A 249 15.62 -14.12 26.65
N MET A 250 15.83 -14.43 25.37
CA MET A 250 16.55 -15.65 24.97
C MET A 250 18.02 -15.66 25.40
N ILE A 251 18.70 -14.50 25.42
CA ILE A 251 20.06 -14.36 25.96
C ILE A 251 20.08 -14.65 27.46
N LYS A 252 19.12 -14.10 28.23
CA LYS A 252 18.99 -14.34 29.67
C LYS A 252 18.70 -15.81 30.00
N GLU A 253 18.02 -16.51 29.10
CA GLU A 253 17.79 -17.98 29.18
C GLU A 253 18.99 -18.83 28.70
N ASN A 254 20.10 -18.21 28.31
CA ASN A 254 21.32 -18.87 27.80
C ASN A 254 21.10 -19.73 26.54
N LEU A 255 20.19 -19.34 25.65
CA LEU A 255 20.05 -20.01 24.36
C LEU A 255 21.30 -19.77 23.47
N PRO A 256 21.69 -20.75 22.62
CA PRO A 256 22.78 -20.56 21.65
C PRO A 256 22.50 -19.41 20.69
N LEU A 257 23.52 -18.59 20.39
CA LEU A 257 23.36 -17.39 19.56
C LEU A 257 22.84 -17.71 18.16
N GLU A 258 23.26 -18.84 17.58
CA GLU A 258 22.78 -19.33 16.28
C GLU A 258 21.28 -19.65 16.32
N GLN A 259 20.80 -20.18 17.44
CA GLN A 259 19.38 -20.47 17.63
C GLN A 259 18.58 -19.17 17.79
N ILE A 260 19.10 -18.20 18.53
CA ILE A 260 18.49 -16.88 18.71
C ILE A 260 18.40 -16.14 17.37
N ALA A 261 19.51 -16.10 16.61
CA ALA A 261 19.59 -15.50 15.28
C ALA A 261 18.54 -16.10 14.33
N ARG A 262 18.39 -17.42 14.34
CA ARG A 262 17.38 -18.13 13.54
C ARG A 262 15.94 -17.78 13.96
N ILE A 263 15.65 -17.72 15.27
CA ILE A 263 14.30 -17.44 15.79
C ILE A 263 13.91 -15.98 15.52
N ALA A 264 14.79 -15.04 15.84
CA ALA A 264 14.59 -13.61 15.65
C ALA A 264 14.76 -13.15 14.18
N LYS A 265 15.24 -14.05 13.30
CA LYS A 265 15.53 -13.79 11.87
C LYS A 265 16.46 -12.61 11.66
N ILE A 266 17.52 -12.56 12.47
CA ILE A 266 18.62 -11.59 12.41
C ILE A 266 19.94 -12.33 12.27
N THR A 267 21.01 -11.60 11.99
CA THR A 267 22.36 -12.13 11.93
C THR A 267 22.89 -12.42 13.34
N ILE A 268 23.90 -13.30 13.43
CA ILE A 268 24.58 -13.59 14.70
C ILE A 268 25.26 -12.31 15.23
N GLU A 269 25.81 -11.49 14.33
CA GLU A 269 26.43 -10.19 14.68
C GLU A 269 25.43 -9.24 15.37
N GLU A 270 24.20 -9.16 14.87
CA GLU A 270 23.14 -8.36 15.51
C GLU A 270 22.78 -8.91 16.91
N VAL A 271 22.76 -10.24 17.09
CA VAL A 271 22.56 -10.85 18.42
C VAL A 271 23.71 -10.50 19.38
N GLU A 272 24.95 -10.51 18.90
CA GLU A 272 26.12 -10.14 19.70
C GLU A 272 26.10 -8.67 20.12
N GLN A 273 25.69 -7.77 19.23
CA GLN A 273 25.52 -6.35 19.56
C GLN A 273 24.49 -6.14 20.67
N ILE A 274 23.34 -6.81 20.58
CA ILE A 274 22.29 -6.77 21.62
C ILE A 274 22.81 -7.35 22.94
N LYS A 275 23.59 -8.44 22.89
CA LYS A 275 24.22 -9.02 24.07
C LYS A 275 25.21 -8.05 24.73
N GLN A 276 26.01 -7.34 23.94
CA GLN A 276 26.96 -6.34 24.45
C GLN A 276 26.26 -5.14 25.09
N SER A 277 25.18 -4.62 24.48
CA SER A 277 24.39 -3.53 25.07
C SER A 277 23.70 -3.95 26.36
N LEU A 278 23.18 -5.19 26.44
CA LEU A 278 22.60 -5.74 27.67
C LEU A 278 23.63 -5.78 28.81
N LEU A 279 24.85 -6.24 28.53
CA LEU A 279 25.94 -6.32 29.51
C LEU A 279 26.49 -4.95 29.92
N ALA A 280 26.39 -3.94 29.06
CA ALA A 280 26.80 -2.57 29.37
C ALA A 280 25.78 -1.80 30.23
N THR A 281 24.58 -2.35 30.44
CA THR A 281 23.49 -1.73 31.22
C THR A 281 23.43 -2.30 32.66
N VAL A 282 24.30 -3.26 33.00
CA VAL A 282 24.46 -3.89 34.34
C VAL A 282 25.73 -3.39 35.00
#